data_AF-A0A3B8RLP9-F1
#
_entry.id   AF-A0A3B8RLP9-F1
#
_cell.length_a   1.000
_cell.length_b   1.000
_cell.length_c   1.000
_cell.angle_alpha   90.00
_cell.angle_beta   90.00
_cell.angle_gamma   90.00
#
_symmetry.space_group_name_H-M   'P 1'
#
loop_
_entity.id
_entity.type
_entity.pdbx_description
1 polymer ?
#
loop_
_entity_poly.entity_id
_entity_poly.type
_entity_poly.pdbx_seq_one_letter_code
_entity_poly.pdbx_strand_id
1 'polypeptide(L)'
;MTYKKYLFSVFIGLLFSFGCSSSKEITQNKIETKSEIDRAEKDYKKKAMDHFINGSIAETKGDFATAVLEFQDALNLDPSAGVYYALGKNYYNLNKLSLAIQNSRKAIELNPYQKEYFILLSNVYSTARQFDSAAVTLENALRLDSMDVELYYKLARLYETSKPLKAIETYEKVTAIIGPDWNVLIRVAELYEKLGNLDAAVSSIEKLVSLDPANVSLQKILIDFYQKSNKIDKSLEVANDILELTPDDLDTRERKAQILISQGKWELAADEYNYILKQKDVPLDIKIRIGASYFNRSLKDSSLTKVTKDFFQTIDKDTVDWQVKMFLGAVAINEKRDPAAIEYFKVVTDLARWNVDAWIRLGGLYFDNKKYEEAVKVMDEAIELFPDDFTTNLILGLSLAQLDKHSDAKPYLKKSVELNPNDLNSLSAYAYTLSQLKENDLAVNYLRQALTIKLDDVNLLGTLGLIYDAMEKWIECDSVYEHALQIDSQNALVNNNYAYSLSERGERLKEALRMAEIAIAADPDNTSYLDTIGWVHFKLGNYRDAKNYLEKAIEIGGERAVMLDHLGDVMFKLGDTQEAKLLWQKAFDLDNTNVTLKSKIDKGEI
;
A
#
# COMPACT_ATOMS: atom_id res chain seq x y z
N MET A 1 15.54 -36.92 57.99
CA MET A 1 14.23 -37.36 58.50
C MET A 1 13.60 -38.20 57.39
N THR A 2 13.87 -39.52 57.35
CA THR A 2 13.01 -40.63 57.83
C THR A 2 11.66 -40.70 57.10
N TYR A 3 11.17 -41.82 56.52
CA TYR A 3 11.57 -43.23 56.59
C TYR A 3 10.69 -44.11 55.65
N LYS A 4 11.29 -45.21 55.15
CA LYS A 4 10.78 -46.61 55.03
C LYS A 4 9.52 -46.95 54.20
N LYS A 5 9.66 -47.78 53.15
CA LYS A 5 9.77 -49.28 53.09
C LYS A 5 8.42 -49.99 53.18
N TYR A 6 8.15 -50.85 52.19
CA TYR A 6 7.59 -52.17 52.44
C TYR A 6 8.42 -53.24 51.72
N LEU A 7 8.84 -54.20 52.53
CA LEU A 7 9.50 -55.47 52.23
C LEU A 7 8.41 -56.52 52.47
N PHE A 8 8.29 -57.54 51.63
CA PHE A 8 7.86 -58.85 52.12
C PHE A 8 8.64 -59.96 51.44
N SER A 9 9.37 -60.65 52.30
CA SER A 9 10.19 -61.84 52.15
C SER A 9 9.34 -63.10 52.21
N VAL A 10 9.73 -64.17 51.50
CA VAL A 10 9.58 -65.53 52.02
C VAL A 10 10.86 -66.31 51.74
N PHE A 11 11.39 -66.84 52.83
CA PHE A 11 12.56 -67.69 52.97
C PHE A 11 12.04 -69.04 53.44
N ILE A 12 12.36 -70.14 52.76
CA ILE A 12 12.29 -71.48 53.36
C ILE A 12 13.57 -72.20 52.96
N GLY A 13 14.43 -72.41 53.96
CA GLY A 13 15.54 -73.34 53.89
C GLY A 13 15.09 -74.75 54.27
N LEU A 14 15.80 -75.73 53.76
CA LEU A 14 15.82 -77.08 54.30
C LEU A 14 17.24 -77.62 54.20
N LEU A 15 17.88 -77.70 55.37
CA LEU A 15 19.11 -78.41 55.68
C LEU A 15 18.71 -79.83 56.12
N PHE A 16 19.29 -80.85 55.50
CA PHE A 16 19.52 -82.16 56.13
C PHE A 16 20.88 -82.70 55.66
N SER A 17 21.73 -82.98 56.63
CA SER A 17 22.90 -83.89 56.58
C SER A 17 22.41 -85.32 56.90
N PHE A 18 23.03 -86.47 56.59
CA PHE A 18 24.37 -86.94 56.25
C PHE A 18 24.23 -88.26 55.43
N GLY A 19 25.24 -88.66 54.64
CA GLY A 19 25.45 -90.06 54.24
C GLY A 19 26.17 -90.30 52.91
N CYS A 20 27.42 -90.76 52.95
CA CYS A 20 28.33 -91.01 51.83
C CYS A 20 27.87 -92.03 50.77
N SER A 21 28.24 -91.80 49.50
CA SER A 21 29.05 -92.76 48.74
C SER A 21 29.79 -92.05 47.59
N SER A 22 31.05 -92.44 47.39
CA SER A 22 31.98 -91.86 46.42
C SER A 22 31.88 -92.52 45.04
N SER A 23 31.93 -91.73 43.98
CA SER A 23 32.68 -92.10 42.76
C SER A 23 33.13 -90.84 42.02
N LYS A 24 34.44 -90.75 41.82
CA LYS A 24 35.17 -89.69 41.11
C LYS A 24 34.73 -89.58 39.66
N GLU A 25 34.55 -88.35 39.17
CA GLU A 25 35.07 -87.94 37.87
C GLU A 25 35.42 -86.44 37.95
N ILE A 26 36.71 -86.14 37.83
CA ILE A 26 37.26 -84.78 37.81
C ILE A 26 37.52 -84.45 36.34
N THR A 27 36.77 -83.50 35.79
CA THR A 27 37.06 -82.89 34.49
C THR A 27 38.12 -81.79 34.68
N GLN A 28 39.25 -81.94 33.99
CA GLN A 28 40.38 -81.01 33.96
C GLN A 28 40.01 -79.68 33.27
N ASN A 29 40.32 -78.57 33.92
CA ASN A 29 40.51 -77.26 33.28
C ASN A 29 41.86 -77.26 32.53
N LYS A 30 41.84 -76.87 31.25
CA LYS A 30 43.02 -76.80 30.38
C LYS A 30 43.58 -75.37 30.40
N ILE A 31 44.89 -75.23 30.63
CA ILE A 31 45.65 -73.98 30.52
C ILE A 31 46.24 -73.95 29.09
N GLU A 32 45.83 -72.98 28.27
CA GLU A 32 46.29 -72.83 26.88
C GLU A 32 47.68 -72.16 26.78
N THR A 33 48.48 -72.57 25.79
CA THR A 33 49.89 -72.17 25.62
C THR A 33 50.07 -71.01 24.62
N LYS A 34 51.16 -70.22 24.74
CA LYS A 34 51.46 -69.03 23.90
C LYS A 34 51.41 -69.28 22.39
N SER A 35 51.77 -70.49 21.93
CA SER A 35 51.68 -70.91 20.52
C SER A 35 50.25 -71.15 20.03
N GLU A 36 49.32 -71.53 20.91
CA GLU A 36 47.90 -71.70 20.58
C GLU A 36 47.22 -70.32 20.49
N ILE A 37 47.63 -69.37 21.35
CA ILE A 37 47.19 -67.97 21.32
C ILE A 37 47.58 -67.29 20.01
N ASP A 38 48.84 -67.40 19.56
CA ASP A 38 49.31 -66.78 18.31
C ASP A 38 48.61 -67.35 17.06
N ARG A 39 48.26 -68.64 17.08
CA ARG A 39 47.54 -69.31 15.98
C ARG A 39 46.06 -68.92 15.94
N ALA A 40 45.43 -68.81 17.11
CA ALA A 40 44.07 -68.33 17.25
C ALA A 40 43.97 -66.85 16.82
N GLU A 41 44.92 -66.00 17.22
CA GLU A 41 44.96 -64.58 16.83
C GLU A 41 45.06 -64.40 15.31
N LYS A 42 45.81 -65.25 14.62
CA LYS A 42 45.92 -65.25 13.16
C LYS A 42 44.64 -65.73 12.46
N ASP A 43 43.93 -66.69 13.05
CA ASP A 43 42.63 -67.17 12.54
C ASP A 43 41.53 -66.12 12.73
N TYR A 44 41.52 -65.42 13.88
CA TYR A 44 40.61 -64.31 14.15
C TYR A 44 40.82 -63.15 13.18
N LYS A 45 42.07 -62.74 12.91
CA LYS A 45 42.39 -61.70 11.92
C LYS A 45 41.93 -62.06 10.50
N LYS A 46 42.02 -63.34 10.12
CA LYS A 46 41.54 -63.81 8.82
C LYS A 46 40.02 -63.72 8.73
N LYS A 47 39.29 -64.21 9.74
CA LYS A 47 37.83 -64.12 9.80
C LYS A 47 37.32 -62.68 9.84
N ALA A 48 38.01 -61.80 10.57
CA ALA A 48 37.70 -60.38 10.58
C ALA A 48 37.82 -59.76 9.18
N MET A 49 38.86 -60.13 8.43
CA MET A 49 39.05 -59.68 7.05
C MET A 49 37.96 -60.21 6.12
N ASP A 50 37.55 -61.47 6.24
CA ASP A 50 36.47 -62.05 5.44
C ASP A 50 35.15 -61.28 5.66
N HIS A 51 34.80 -61.01 6.92
CA HIS A 51 33.64 -60.17 7.27
C HIS A 51 33.78 -58.74 6.74
N PHE A 52 34.97 -58.12 6.83
CA PHE A 52 35.19 -56.78 6.29
C PHE A 52 35.03 -56.72 4.76
N ILE A 53 35.50 -57.74 4.04
CA ILE A 53 35.32 -57.84 2.58
C ILE A 53 33.83 -58.02 2.24
N ASN A 54 33.13 -58.92 2.93
CA ASN A 54 31.70 -59.14 2.72
C ASN A 54 30.88 -57.87 2.99
N GLY A 55 31.20 -57.15 4.07
CA GLY A 55 30.59 -55.85 4.39
C GLY A 55 30.85 -54.81 3.32
N SER A 56 32.08 -54.74 2.77
CA SER A 56 32.43 -53.84 1.68
C SER A 56 31.68 -54.18 0.38
N ILE A 57 31.50 -55.47 0.08
CA ILE A 57 30.68 -55.93 -1.07
C ILE A 57 29.22 -55.52 -0.88
N ALA A 58 28.65 -55.68 0.32
CA ALA A 58 27.28 -55.25 0.61
C ALA A 58 27.14 -53.72 0.48
N GLU A 59 28.10 -52.94 0.98
CA GLU A 59 28.14 -51.48 0.85
C GLU A 59 28.14 -51.03 -0.61
N THR A 60 28.98 -51.63 -1.47
CA THR A 60 29.03 -51.28 -2.91
C THR A 60 27.73 -51.60 -3.65
N LYS A 61 26.94 -52.56 -3.15
CA LYS A 61 25.60 -52.89 -3.65
C LYS A 61 24.50 -51.97 -3.10
N GLY A 62 24.83 -51.05 -2.19
CA GLY A 62 23.88 -50.19 -1.50
C GLY A 62 23.11 -50.87 -0.37
N ASP A 63 23.45 -52.11 -0.01
CA ASP A 63 22.84 -52.82 1.11
C ASP A 63 23.58 -52.47 2.41
N PHE A 64 23.32 -51.25 2.90
CA PHE A 64 23.98 -50.71 4.08
C PHE A 64 23.58 -51.46 5.37
N ALA A 65 22.43 -52.12 5.40
CA ALA A 65 21.98 -52.88 6.57
C ALA A 65 22.79 -54.16 6.74
N THR A 66 22.96 -54.92 5.66
CA THR A 66 23.81 -56.12 5.65
C THR A 66 25.27 -55.75 5.86
N ALA A 67 25.73 -54.64 5.25
CA ALA A 67 27.09 -54.14 5.47
C ALA A 67 27.38 -53.85 6.96
N VAL A 68 26.44 -53.23 7.68
CA VAL A 68 26.59 -53.00 9.12
C VAL A 68 26.74 -54.29 9.90
N LEU A 69 25.96 -55.33 9.60
CA LEU A 69 26.05 -56.61 10.32
C LEU A 69 27.43 -57.26 10.12
N GLU A 70 27.88 -57.35 8.87
CA GLU A 70 29.20 -57.89 8.54
C GLU A 70 30.33 -57.06 9.18
N PHE A 71 30.23 -55.73 9.19
CA PHE A 71 31.22 -54.90 9.86
C PHE A 71 31.16 -54.98 11.40
N GLN A 72 30.00 -55.28 12.01
CA GLN A 72 29.90 -55.54 13.44
C GLN A 72 30.58 -56.86 13.82
N ASP A 73 30.41 -57.90 13.00
CA ASP A 73 31.10 -59.17 13.17
C ASP A 73 32.62 -59.01 12.97
N ALA A 74 33.04 -58.24 11.96
CA ALA A 74 34.44 -57.86 11.79
C ALA A 74 34.97 -57.10 13.02
N LEU A 75 34.17 -56.19 13.59
CA LEU A 75 34.57 -55.39 14.75
C LEU A 75 34.77 -56.24 16.01
N ASN A 76 33.93 -57.26 16.22
CA ASN A 76 34.07 -58.18 17.36
C ASN A 76 35.37 -58.99 17.31
N LEU A 77 35.91 -59.22 16.11
CA LEU A 77 37.10 -60.02 15.86
C LEU A 77 38.38 -59.17 15.77
N ASP A 78 38.30 -57.97 15.19
CA ASP A 78 39.41 -57.02 15.05
C ASP A 78 38.93 -55.55 15.17
N PRO A 79 38.98 -54.97 16.38
CA PRO A 79 38.64 -53.56 16.61
C PRO A 79 39.65 -52.59 16.01
N SER A 80 39.54 -52.29 14.71
CA SER A 80 40.44 -51.38 14.00
C SER A 80 39.77 -50.09 13.54
N ALA A 81 40.56 -49.03 13.33
CA ALA A 81 40.06 -47.73 12.87
C ALA A 81 39.27 -47.83 11.55
N GLY A 82 39.72 -48.70 10.62
CA GLY A 82 39.05 -48.91 9.34
C GLY A 82 37.67 -49.55 9.47
N VAL A 83 37.50 -50.51 10.39
CA VAL A 83 36.20 -51.13 10.67
C VAL A 83 35.24 -50.13 11.30
N TYR A 84 35.70 -49.34 12.27
CA TYR A 84 34.90 -48.26 12.86
C TYR A 84 34.50 -47.19 11.83
N TYR A 85 35.38 -46.83 10.89
CA TYR A 85 35.06 -45.91 9.81
C TYR A 85 33.98 -46.47 8.89
N ALA A 86 34.11 -47.73 8.47
CA ALA A 86 33.13 -48.41 7.63
C ALA A 86 31.75 -48.48 8.31
N LEU A 87 31.71 -48.85 9.61
CA LEU A 87 30.48 -48.80 10.40
C LEU A 87 29.89 -47.38 10.47
N GLY A 88 30.72 -46.38 10.75
CA GLY A 88 30.30 -44.98 10.78
C GLY A 88 29.64 -44.53 9.48
N LYS A 89 30.25 -44.88 8.34
CA LYS A 89 29.77 -44.56 6.99
C LYS A 89 28.43 -45.23 6.69
N ASN A 90 28.30 -46.52 7.00
CA ASN A 90 27.07 -47.27 6.73
C ASN A 90 25.93 -46.85 7.66
N TYR A 91 26.22 -46.56 8.94
CA TYR A 91 25.22 -45.96 9.83
C TYR A 91 24.78 -44.57 9.37
N TYR A 92 25.68 -43.77 8.80
CA TYR A 92 25.34 -42.48 8.22
C TYR A 92 24.35 -42.63 7.05
N ASN A 93 24.62 -43.56 6.12
CA ASN A 93 23.72 -43.85 4.99
C ASN A 93 22.35 -44.38 5.45
N LEU A 94 22.30 -45.08 6.59
CA LEU A 94 21.05 -45.54 7.22
C LEU A 94 20.35 -44.45 8.06
N ASN A 95 20.87 -43.21 8.07
CA ASN A 95 20.39 -42.09 8.89
C ASN A 95 20.39 -42.39 10.42
N LYS A 96 21.23 -43.32 10.87
CA LYS A 96 21.43 -43.66 12.29
C LYS A 96 22.52 -42.77 12.89
N LEU A 97 22.23 -41.47 12.96
CA LEU A 97 23.22 -40.41 13.22
C LEU A 97 24.00 -40.60 14.53
N SER A 98 23.36 -40.99 15.63
CA SER A 98 24.06 -41.21 16.92
C SER A 98 25.12 -42.32 16.84
N LEU A 99 24.79 -43.42 16.17
CA LEU A 99 25.73 -44.54 15.96
C LEU A 99 26.82 -44.16 14.96
N ALA A 100 26.48 -43.40 13.92
CA ALA A 100 27.45 -42.87 12.98
C ALA A 100 28.48 -41.95 13.67
N ILE A 101 28.05 -41.08 14.58
CA ILE A 101 28.93 -40.20 15.38
C ILE A 101 29.86 -41.04 16.26
N GLN A 102 29.31 -42.02 17.00
CA GLN A 102 30.09 -42.85 17.92
C GLN A 102 31.20 -43.61 17.18
N ASN A 103 30.86 -44.28 16.09
CA ASN A 103 31.81 -45.09 15.33
C ASN A 103 32.84 -44.21 14.60
N SER A 104 32.42 -43.09 14.01
CA SER A 104 33.34 -42.16 13.34
C SER A 104 34.31 -41.49 14.32
N ARG A 105 33.87 -41.14 15.54
CA ARG A 105 34.78 -40.66 16.61
C ARG A 105 35.80 -41.72 17.00
N LYS A 106 35.37 -42.98 17.12
CA LYS A 106 36.28 -44.08 17.50
C LYS A 106 37.32 -44.37 16.42
N ALA A 107 36.94 -44.26 15.15
CA ALA A 107 37.87 -44.35 14.03
C ALA A 107 38.99 -43.29 14.12
N ILE A 108 38.63 -42.04 14.42
CA ILE A 108 39.60 -40.93 14.59
C ILE A 108 40.49 -41.15 15.83
N GLU A 109 39.92 -41.62 16.95
CA GLU A 109 40.67 -41.89 18.18
C GLU A 109 41.77 -42.94 17.95
N LEU A 110 41.47 -43.97 17.16
CA LEU A 110 42.40 -45.06 16.86
C LEU A 110 43.44 -44.71 15.78
N ASN A 111 43.08 -43.83 14.82
CA ASN A 111 43.99 -43.33 13.81
C ASN A 111 43.67 -41.87 13.44
N PRO A 112 44.35 -40.88 14.05
CA PRO A 112 44.06 -39.46 13.85
C PRO A 112 44.73 -38.85 12.61
N TYR A 113 45.42 -39.64 11.77
CA TYR A 113 46.17 -39.15 10.61
C TYR A 113 45.43 -39.31 9.27
N GLN A 114 44.23 -39.90 9.29
CA GLN A 114 43.41 -40.10 8.08
C GLN A 114 42.38 -38.99 7.92
N LYS A 115 42.51 -38.14 6.89
CA LYS A 115 41.61 -36.99 6.69
C LYS A 115 40.16 -37.39 6.43
N GLU A 116 39.94 -38.50 5.73
CA GLU A 116 38.62 -39.03 5.36
C GLU A 116 37.76 -39.35 6.58
N TYR A 117 38.38 -39.71 7.72
CA TYR A 117 37.66 -40.00 8.95
C TYR A 117 37.06 -38.72 9.55
N PHE A 118 37.80 -37.61 9.49
CA PHE A 118 37.31 -36.30 9.89
C PHE A 118 36.22 -35.80 8.93
N ILE A 119 36.37 -36.00 7.61
CA ILE A 119 35.36 -35.61 6.62
C ILE A 119 34.04 -36.33 6.88
N LEU A 120 34.07 -37.65 7.09
CA LEU A 120 32.87 -38.42 7.42
C LEU A 120 32.22 -37.91 8.70
N LEU A 121 32.98 -37.74 9.78
CA LEU A 121 32.44 -37.24 11.04
C LEU A 121 31.83 -35.84 10.88
N SER A 122 32.44 -34.96 10.09
CA SER A 122 31.89 -33.64 9.80
C SER A 122 30.55 -33.74 9.07
N ASN A 123 30.46 -34.56 8.02
CA ASN A 123 29.21 -34.77 7.27
C ASN A 123 28.09 -35.30 8.19
N VAL A 124 28.42 -36.24 9.08
CA VAL A 124 27.48 -36.78 10.06
C VAL A 124 26.99 -35.67 11.00
N TYR A 125 27.88 -34.81 11.51
CA TYR A 125 27.49 -33.66 12.33
C TYR A 125 26.64 -32.65 11.57
N SER A 126 26.96 -32.35 10.31
CA SER A 126 26.18 -31.44 9.47
C SER A 126 24.76 -31.96 9.27
N THR A 127 24.58 -33.25 8.96
CA THR A 127 23.25 -33.87 8.86
C THR A 127 22.51 -33.89 10.20
N ALA A 128 23.23 -34.07 11.31
CA ALA A 128 22.68 -33.95 12.66
C ALA A 128 22.41 -32.49 13.11
N ARG A 129 22.62 -31.50 12.23
CA ARG A 129 22.51 -30.05 12.50
C ARG A 129 23.45 -29.55 13.61
N GLN A 130 24.53 -30.26 13.88
CA GLN A 130 25.58 -29.89 14.83
C GLN A 130 26.71 -29.12 14.12
N PHE A 131 26.38 -27.96 13.56
CA PHE A 131 27.27 -27.22 12.65
C PHE A 131 28.61 -26.80 13.27
N ASP A 132 28.64 -26.39 14.54
CA ASP A 132 29.91 -26.05 15.22
C ASP A 132 30.83 -27.27 15.37
N SER A 133 30.27 -28.44 15.68
CA SER A 133 31.05 -29.69 15.75
C SER A 133 31.54 -30.13 14.38
N ALA A 134 30.71 -29.97 13.34
CA ALA A 134 31.09 -30.23 11.96
C ALA A 134 32.27 -29.34 11.52
N ALA A 135 32.22 -28.05 11.86
CA ALA A 135 33.24 -27.09 11.51
C ALA A 135 34.59 -27.38 12.21
N VAL A 136 34.58 -27.61 13.54
CA VAL A 136 35.79 -28.00 14.28
C VAL A 136 36.40 -29.30 13.71
N THR A 137 35.57 -30.23 13.26
CA THR A 137 36.04 -31.48 12.66
C THR A 137 36.75 -31.23 11.32
N LEU A 138 36.22 -30.36 10.46
CA LEU A 138 36.89 -29.96 9.21
C LEU A 138 38.17 -29.16 9.46
N GLU A 139 38.21 -28.31 10.49
CA GLU A 139 39.45 -27.62 10.87
C GLU A 139 40.57 -28.60 11.22
N ASN A 140 40.24 -29.72 11.88
CA ASN A 140 41.21 -30.78 12.14
C ASN A 140 41.62 -31.52 10.86
N ALA A 141 40.69 -31.76 9.92
CA ALA A 141 41.01 -32.32 8.61
C ALA A 141 41.99 -31.43 7.83
N LEU A 142 41.78 -30.12 7.85
CA LEU A 142 42.64 -29.12 7.20
C LEU A 142 44.04 -29.00 7.83
N ARG A 143 44.26 -29.47 9.07
CA ARG A 143 45.61 -29.58 9.64
C ARG A 143 46.43 -30.70 9.01
N LEU A 144 45.75 -31.72 8.46
CA LEU A 144 46.40 -32.84 7.76
C LEU A 144 46.66 -32.50 6.29
N ASP A 145 45.79 -31.70 5.68
CA ASP A 145 45.90 -31.24 4.30
C ASP A 145 45.47 -29.78 4.19
N SER A 146 46.45 -28.87 4.26
CA SER A 146 46.20 -27.42 4.31
C SER A 146 45.98 -26.78 2.93
N MET A 147 46.00 -27.56 1.85
CA MET A 147 45.77 -27.06 0.49
C MET A 147 44.47 -27.62 -0.12
N ASP A 148 43.69 -28.39 0.64
CA ASP A 148 42.44 -28.99 0.17
C ASP A 148 41.32 -27.93 0.06
N VAL A 149 41.13 -27.45 -1.17
CA VAL A 149 40.14 -26.43 -1.53
C VAL A 149 38.72 -26.87 -1.22
N GLU A 150 38.40 -28.14 -1.42
CA GLU A 150 37.06 -28.67 -1.18
C GLU A 150 36.71 -28.62 0.31
N LEU A 151 37.69 -28.88 1.18
CA LEU A 151 37.50 -28.77 2.63
C LEU A 151 37.33 -27.32 3.09
N TYR A 152 38.09 -26.38 2.54
CA TYR A 152 37.88 -24.96 2.81
C TYR A 152 36.49 -24.51 2.36
N TYR A 153 36.03 -24.93 1.18
CA TYR A 153 34.69 -24.61 0.70
C TYR A 153 33.61 -25.18 1.62
N LYS A 154 33.68 -26.46 2.00
CA LYS A 154 32.75 -27.10 2.94
C LYS A 154 32.74 -26.40 4.30
N LEU A 155 33.91 -26.02 4.80
CA LEU A 155 34.04 -25.30 6.07
C LEU A 155 33.40 -23.90 5.99
N ALA A 156 33.66 -23.15 4.92
CA ALA A 156 33.07 -21.84 4.70
C ALA A 156 31.53 -21.90 4.66
N ARG A 157 30.97 -22.90 3.95
CA ARG A 157 29.52 -23.17 3.89
C ARG A 157 28.90 -23.37 5.28
N LEU A 158 29.57 -24.09 6.18
CA LEU A 158 29.09 -24.29 7.56
C LEU A 158 29.10 -23.01 8.39
N TYR A 159 29.98 -22.06 8.06
CA TYR A 159 30.10 -20.79 8.75
C TYR A 159 29.14 -19.70 8.25
N GLU A 160 28.57 -19.80 7.05
CA GLU A 160 27.77 -18.72 6.44
C GLU A 160 26.67 -18.16 7.35
N THR A 161 25.98 -19.03 8.08
CA THR A 161 24.84 -18.63 8.92
C THR A 161 25.27 -18.22 10.34
N SER A 162 26.18 -18.97 10.95
CA SER A 162 26.54 -18.77 12.37
C SER A 162 27.69 -17.80 12.57
N LYS A 163 28.63 -17.73 11.61
CA LYS A 163 29.91 -17.00 11.69
C LYS A 163 30.29 -16.41 10.32
N PRO A 164 29.49 -15.49 9.76
CA PRO A 164 29.64 -15.01 8.38
C PRO A 164 31.01 -14.38 8.08
N LEU A 165 31.62 -13.65 9.02
CA LEU A 165 32.98 -13.12 8.84
C LEU A 165 34.04 -14.23 8.72
N LYS A 166 33.89 -15.31 9.50
CA LYS A 166 34.79 -16.47 9.41
C LYS A 166 34.56 -17.26 8.13
N ALA A 167 33.32 -17.31 7.63
CA ALA A 167 33.00 -17.88 6.33
C ALA A 167 33.74 -17.14 5.22
N ILE A 168 33.70 -15.80 5.24
CA ILE A 168 34.41 -14.94 4.29
C ILE A 168 35.93 -15.21 4.34
N GLU A 169 36.55 -15.18 5.53
CA GLU A 169 37.99 -15.48 5.67
C GLU A 169 38.35 -16.88 5.12
N THR A 170 37.44 -17.85 5.29
CA THR A 170 37.64 -19.21 4.78
C THR A 170 37.50 -19.26 3.26
N TYR A 171 36.57 -18.51 2.67
CA TYR A 171 36.44 -18.34 1.22
C TYR A 171 37.62 -17.58 0.58
N GLU A 172 38.21 -16.62 1.30
CA GLU A 172 39.42 -15.93 0.85
C GLU A 172 40.61 -16.89 0.75
N LYS A 173 40.71 -17.89 1.64
CA LYS A 173 41.71 -18.96 1.53
C LYS A 173 41.52 -19.81 0.27
N VAL A 174 40.26 -20.11 -0.11
CA VAL A 174 39.98 -20.76 -1.39
C VAL A 174 40.49 -19.91 -2.54
N THR A 175 40.10 -18.63 -2.57
CA THR A 175 40.52 -17.67 -3.60
C THR A 175 42.05 -17.53 -3.67
N ALA A 176 42.75 -17.62 -2.54
CA ALA A 176 44.22 -17.55 -2.50
C ALA A 176 44.91 -18.78 -3.11
N ILE A 177 44.28 -19.95 -3.08
CA ILE A 177 44.85 -21.21 -3.62
C ILE A 177 44.58 -21.34 -5.12
N ILE A 178 43.35 -21.10 -5.57
CA ILE A 178 42.93 -21.35 -6.96
C ILE A 178 42.71 -20.09 -7.79
N GLY A 179 42.84 -18.91 -7.18
CA GLY A 179 42.49 -17.63 -7.79
C GLY A 179 40.99 -17.29 -7.67
N PRO A 180 40.58 -16.16 -8.25
CA PRO A 180 39.18 -15.75 -8.30
C PRO A 180 38.28 -16.82 -8.92
N ASP A 181 37.29 -17.31 -8.16
CA ASP A 181 36.33 -18.31 -8.60
C ASP A 181 34.90 -17.78 -8.48
N TRP A 182 34.05 -18.15 -9.44
CA TRP A 182 32.67 -17.69 -9.51
C TRP A 182 31.86 -18.10 -8.28
N ASN A 183 31.92 -19.37 -7.90
CA ASN A 183 31.11 -19.92 -6.81
C ASN A 183 31.51 -19.34 -5.45
N VAL A 184 32.76 -18.88 -5.34
CA VAL A 184 33.29 -18.24 -4.14
C VAL A 184 32.93 -16.76 -4.10
N LEU A 185 33.24 -16.00 -5.16
CA LEU A 185 33.06 -14.55 -5.16
C LEU A 185 31.59 -14.12 -5.01
N ILE A 186 30.64 -14.84 -5.62
CA ILE A 186 29.22 -14.53 -5.46
C ILE A 186 28.75 -14.73 -4.01
N ARG A 187 29.23 -15.81 -3.35
CA ARG A 187 28.91 -16.10 -1.94
C ARG A 187 29.52 -15.06 -1.02
N VAL A 188 30.77 -14.66 -1.29
CA VAL A 188 31.44 -13.60 -0.52
C VAL A 188 30.69 -12.27 -0.68
N ALA A 189 30.25 -11.92 -1.89
CA ALA A 189 29.44 -10.72 -2.13
C ALA A 189 28.10 -10.77 -1.36
N GLU A 190 27.36 -11.87 -1.43
CA GLU A 190 26.10 -12.08 -0.68
C GLU A 190 26.29 -11.99 0.83
N LEU A 191 27.42 -12.52 1.36
CA LEU A 191 27.73 -12.45 2.79
C LEU A 191 28.06 -11.01 3.22
N TYR A 192 28.87 -10.30 2.44
CA TYR A 192 29.14 -8.89 2.71
C TYR A 192 27.88 -8.03 2.62
N GLU A 193 26.99 -8.30 1.67
CA GLU A 193 25.68 -7.65 1.56
C GLU A 193 24.83 -7.87 2.82
N LYS A 194 24.71 -9.12 3.28
CA LYS A 194 23.98 -9.46 4.53
C LYS A 194 24.55 -8.77 5.77
N LEU A 195 25.86 -8.51 5.76
CA LEU A 195 26.55 -7.80 6.83
C LEU A 195 26.46 -6.27 6.69
N GLY A 196 25.84 -5.76 5.63
CA GLY A 196 25.76 -4.33 5.33
C GLY A 196 27.07 -3.71 4.82
N ASN A 197 28.11 -4.52 4.56
CA ASN A 197 29.37 -4.04 4.00
C ASN A 197 29.29 -4.01 2.47
N LEU A 198 28.57 -3.03 1.95
CA LEU A 198 28.26 -2.93 0.52
C LEU A 198 29.51 -2.66 -0.33
N ASP A 199 30.52 -1.97 0.20
CA ASP A 199 31.78 -1.73 -0.52
C ASP A 199 32.57 -3.00 -0.80
N ALA A 200 32.68 -3.89 0.20
CA ALA A 200 33.35 -5.17 0.03
C ALA A 200 32.55 -6.12 -0.87
N ALA A 201 31.21 -6.05 -0.81
CA ALA A 201 30.35 -6.79 -1.73
C ALA A 201 30.58 -6.35 -3.18
N VAL A 202 30.59 -5.03 -3.43
CA VAL A 202 30.91 -4.44 -4.73
C VAL A 202 32.29 -4.91 -5.22
N SER A 203 33.33 -4.87 -4.38
CA SER A 203 34.67 -5.31 -4.78
C SER A 203 34.71 -6.79 -5.20
N SER A 204 33.88 -7.63 -4.59
CA SER A 204 33.77 -9.05 -4.94
C SER A 204 33.10 -9.23 -6.31
N ILE A 205 32.08 -8.43 -6.62
CA ILE A 205 31.41 -8.43 -7.93
C ILE A 205 32.29 -7.78 -9.02
N GLU A 206 33.04 -6.71 -8.72
CA GLU A 206 34.01 -6.10 -9.64
C GLU A 206 35.09 -7.13 -10.06
N LYS A 207 35.61 -7.92 -9.11
CA LYS A 207 36.52 -9.04 -9.41
C LYS A 207 35.85 -10.07 -10.31
N LEU A 208 34.58 -10.39 -10.06
CA LEU A 208 33.83 -11.33 -10.89
C LEU A 208 33.70 -10.81 -12.33
N VAL A 209 33.36 -9.52 -12.50
CA VAL A 209 33.25 -8.87 -13.83
C VAL A 209 34.59 -8.88 -14.55
N SER A 210 35.70 -8.71 -13.83
CA SER A 210 37.03 -8.74 -14.44
C SER A 210 37.42 -10.10 -15.05
N LEU A 211 36.79 -11.20 -14.61
CA LEU A 211 37.03 -12.54 -15.16
C LEU A 211 36.29 -12.77 -16.48
N ASP A 212 35.10 -12.19 -16.61
CA ASP A 212 34.28 -12.26 -17.82
C ASP A 212 33.67 -10.89 -18.15
N PRO A 213 34.46 -9.95 -18.68
CA PRO A 213 34.00 -8.58 -18.94
C PRO A 213 32.91 -8.50 -20.01
N ALA A 214 32.73 -9.53 -20.84
CA ALA A 214 31.70 -9.57 -21.87
C ALA A 214 30.32 -10.00 -21.33
N ASN A 215 30.26 -10.42 -20.06
CA ASN A 215 29.04 -10.93 -19.45
C ASN A 215 28.11 -9.80 -19.01
N VAL A 216 27.20 -9.40 -19.91
CA VAL A 216 26.21 -8.35 -19.66
C VAL A 216 25.36 -8.65 -18.42
N SER A 217 25.00 -9.91 -18.17
CA SER A 217 24.19 -10.28 -16.99
C SER A 217 24.94 -9.96 -15.69
N LEU A 218 26.25 -10.17 -15.67
CA LEU A 218 27.07 -9.86 -14.51
C LEU A 218 27.33 -8.36 -14.36
N GLN A 219 27.52 -7.63 -15.47
CA GLN A 219 27.60 -6.18 -15.44
C GLN A 219 26.32 -5.56 -14.87
N LYS A 220 25.14 -6.12 -15.18
CA LYS A 220 23.86 -5.72 -14.59
C LYS A 220 23.78 -5.99 -13.08
N ILE A 221 24.31 -7.12 -12.61
CA ILE A 221 24.45 -7.36 -11.17
C ILE A 221 25.35 -6.30 -10.53
N LEU A 222 26.46 -5.92 -11.20
CA LEU A 222 27.35 -4.86 -10.71
C LEU A 222 26.63 -3.50 -10.62
N ILE A 223 25.78 -3.16 -11.60
CA ILE A 223 24.91 -1.96 -11.56
C ILE A 223 24.11 -1.93 -10.26
N ASP A 224 23.44 -3.03 -9.91
CA ASP A 224 22.61 -3.14 -8.70
C ASP A 224 23.41 -2.99 -7.41
N PHE A 225 24.59 -3.61 -7.35
CA PHE A 225 25.49 -3.49 -6.21
C PHE A 225 26.03 -2.06 -6.08
N TYR A 226 26.36 -1.38 -7.17
CA TYR A 226 26.73 0.03 -7.15
C TYR A 226 25.59 0.93 -6.68
N GLN A 227 24.34 0.68 -7.09
CA GLN A 227 23.19 1.44 -6.60
C GLN A 227 23.03 1.25 -5.08
N LYS A 228 23.06 0.00 -4.61
CA LYS A 228 22.96 -0.32 -3.17
C LYS A 228 24.07 0.36 -2.37
N SER A 229 25.31 0.35 -2.87
CA SER A 229 26.45 1.00 -2.21
C SER A 229 26.51 2.52 -2.43
N ASN A 230 25.47 3.15 -2.98
CA ASN A 230 25.40 4.58 -3.30
C ASN A 230 26.53 5.07 -4.24
N LYS A 231 27.09 4.19 -5.08
CA LYS A 231 28.08 4.50 -6.13
C LYS A 231 27.38 4.81 -7.44
N ILE A 232 26.51 5.81 -7.42
CA ILE A 232 25.55 6.10 -8.50
C ILE A 232 26.25 6.43 -9.83
N ASP A 233 27.36 7.17 -9.80
CA ASP A 233 28.07 7.55 -11.03
C ASP A 233 28.69 6.33 -11.74
N LYS A 234 29.28 5.40 -10.98
CA LYS A 234 29.79 4.13 -11.53
C LYS A 234 28.67 3.23 -12.06
N SER A 235 27.52 3.23 -11.38
CA SER A 235 26.33 2.50 -11.84
C SER A 235 25.86 3.01 -13.20
N LEU A 236 25.86 4.34 -13.39
CA LEU A 236 25.50 4.97 -14.66
C LEU A 236 26.53 4.72 -15.77
N GLU A 237 27.82 4.72 -15.42
CA GLU A 237 28.92 4.38 -16.34
C GLU A 237 28.72 2.98 -16.93
N VAL A 238 28.57 1.95 -16.08
CA VAL A 238 28.35 0.57 -16.55
C VAL A 238 27.07 0.45 -17.38
N ALA A 239 26.00 1.15 -17.00
CA ALA A 239 24.76 1.14 -17.79
C ALA A 239 24.96 1.77 -19.18
N ASN A 240 25.74 2.84 -19.29
CA ASN A 240 26.07 3.45 -20.58
C ASN A 240 26.96 2.54 -21.42
N ASP A 241 27.99 1.91 -20.84
CA ASP A 241 28.88 0.98 -21.55
C ASP A 241 28.11 -0.18 -22.19
N ILE A 242 27.15 -0.75 -21.46
CA ILE A 242 26.25 -1.79 -22.00
C ILE A 242 25.43 -1.23 -23.17
N LEU A 243 24.85 -0.04 -23.03
CA LEU A 243 23.97 0.57 -24.03
C LEU A 243 24.72 1.12 -25.26
N GLU A 244 26.02 1.37 -25.17
CA GLU A 244 26.86 1.68 -26.34
C GLU A 244 26.97 0.46 -27.27
N LEU A 245 27.05 -0.75 -26.70
CA LEU A 245 27.16 -2.00 -27.44
C LEU A 245 25.79 -2.61 -27.80
N THR A 246 24.82 -2.45 -26.91
CA THR A 246 23.46 -3.01 -27.03
C THR A 246 22.40 -1.93 -26.76
N PRO A 247 22.19 -0.99 -27.72
CA PRO A 247 21.27 0.12 -27.51
C PRO A 247 19.81 -0.28 -27.31
N ASP A 248 19.43 -1.51 -27.63
CA ASP A 248 18.08 -2.06 -27.52
C ASP A 248 17.84 -2.88 -26.23
N ASP A 249 18.85 -3.02 -25.36
CA ASP A 249 18.70 -3.74 -24.08
C ASP A 249 17.76 -2.98 -23.13
N LEU A 250 16.49 -3.40 -23.11
CA LEU A 250 15.42 -2.77 -22.34
C LEU A 250 15.65 -2.85 -20.83
N ASP A 251 16.23 -3.95 -20.32
CA ASP A 251 16.51 -4.11 -18.89
C ASP A 251 17.61 -3.13 -18.45
N THR A 252 18.64 -2.92 -19.28
CA THR A 252 19.66 -1.89 -19.00
C THR A 252 19.08 -0.47 -19.08
N ARG A 253 18.22 -0.19 -20.06
CA ARG A 253 17.53 1.12 -20.14
C ARG A 253 16.66 1.39 -18.93
N GLU A 254 15.93 0.38 -18.44
CA GLU A 254 15.12 0.50 -17.24
C GLU A 254 16.00 0.80 -16.02
N ARG A 255 17.10 0.06 -15.83
CA ARG A 255 18.07 0.33 -14.76
C ARG A 255 18.63 1.75 -14.85
N LYS A 256 19.03 2.20 -16.04
CA LYS A 256 19.50 3.57 -16.27
C LYS A 256 18.44 4.61 -15.89
N ALA A 257 17.19 4.41 -16.29
CA ALA A 257 16.09 5.29 -15.92
C ALA A 257 15.90 5.36 -14.39
N GLN A 258 15.96 4.23 -13.70
CA GLN A 258 15.88 4.16 -12.23
C GLN A 258 17.07 4.85 -11.54
N ILE A 259 18.29 4.70 -12.07
CA ILE A 259 19.48 5.43 -11.62
C ILE A 259 19.25 6.93 -11.73
N LEU A 260 18.77 7.40 -12.89
CA LEU A 260 18.51 8.83 -13.13
C LEU A 260 17.40 9.37 -12.21
N ILE A 261 16.33 8.60 -11.97
CA ILE A 261 15.30 8.95 -10.97
C ILE A 261 15.88 9.09 -9.57
N SER A 262 16.79 8.20 -9.16
CA SER A 262 17.45 8.28 -7.84
C SER A 262 18.29 9.57 -7.67
N GLN A 263 18.77 10.14 -8.78
CA GLN A 263 19.48 11.42 -8.81
C GLN A 263 18.52 12.62 -8.96
N GLY A 264 17.21 12.40 -9.02
CA GLY A 264 16.22 13.44 -9.30
C GLY A 264 16.19 13.93 -10.75
N LYS A 265 16.89 13.25 -11.66
CA LYS A 265 16.98 13.61 -13.09
C LYS A 265 15.82 12.99 -13.89
N TRP A 266 14.60 13.38 -13.53
CA TRP A 266 13.36 12.80 -14.07
C TRP A 266 13.19 12.98 -15.58
N GLU A 267 13.66 14.09 -16.14
CA GLU A 267 13.58 14.34 -17.59
C GLU A 267 14.49 13.38 -18.38
N LEU A 268 15.72 13.18 -17.94
CA LEU A 268 16.64 12.23 -18.60
C LEU A 268 16.16 10.79 -18.45
N ALA A 269 15.60 10.44 -17.29
CA ALA A 269 14.95 9.14 -17.10
C ALA A 269 13.76 8.97 -18.07
N ALA A 270 13.09 10.07 -18.44
CA ALA A 270 11.94 10.01 -19.32
C ALA A 270 12.34 9.67 -20.75
N ASP A 271 13.53 10.06 -21.20
CA ASP A 271 14.06 9.69 -22.51
C ASP A 271 14.26 8.18 -22.63
N GLU A 272 14.80 7.55 -21.59
CA GLU A 272 14.98 6.09 -21.52
C GLU A 272 13.63 5.36 -21.50
N TYR A 273 12.68 5.83 -20.67
CA TYR A 273 11.34 5.25 -20.64
C TYR A 273 10.55 5.48 -21.92
N ASN A 274 10.71 6.62 -22.59
CA ASN A 274 10.10 6.87 -23.90
C ASN A 274 10.54 5.83 -24.95
N TYR A 275 11.78 5.35 -24.87
CA TYR A 275 12.24 4.26 -25.72
C TYR A 275 11.50 2.95 -25.39
N ILE A 276 11.39 2.61 -24.11
CA ILE A 276 10.71 1.40 -23.62
C ILE A 276 9.21 1.41 -24.00
N LEU A 277 8.52 2.55 -23.83
CA LEU A 277 7.09 2.68 -24.11
C LEU A 277 6.74 2.45 -25.59
N LYS A 278 7.67 2.72 -26.52
CA LYS A 278 7.48 2.53 -27.97
C LYS A 278 7.69 1.08 -28.43
N GLN A 279 8.25 0.22 -27.59
CA GLN A 279 8.50 -1.17 -27.96
C GLN A 279 7.19 -1.98 -27.92
N LYS A 280 7.00 -2.83 -28.94
CA LYS A 280 5.74 -3.57 -29.13
C LYS A 280 5.62 -4.77 -28.18
N ASP A 281 6.75 -5.36 -27.82
CA ASP A 281 6.88 -6.54 -26.97
C ASP A 281 6.81 -6.21 -25.47
N VAL A 282 6.96 -4.94 -25.10
CA VAL A 282 6.78 -4.49 -23.71
C VAL A 282 5.31 -4.61 -23.31
N PRO A 283 4.98 -5.39 -22.26
CA PRO A 283 3.62 -5.54 -21.76
C PRO A 283 2.97 -4.21 -21.36
N LEU A 284 1.67 -4.08 -21.63
CA LEU A 284 0.91 -2.86 -21.37
C LEU A 284 0.93 -2.45 -19.88
N ASP A 285 0.89 -3.42 -18.94
CA ASP A 285 0.94 -3.14 -17.51
C ASP A 285 2.25 -2.47 -17.08
N ILE A 286 3.37 -2.82 -17.72
CA ILE A 286 4.66 -2.17 -17.49
C ILE A 286 4.62 -0.74 -18.00
N LYS A 287 4.08 -0.53 -19.21
CA LYS A 287 3.93 0.82 -19.79
C LYS A 287 3.06 1.73 -18.90
N ILE A 288 1.94 1.21 -18.40
CA ILE A 288 1.05 1.92 -17.49
C ILE A 288 1.76 2.22 -16.16
N ARG A 289 2.51 1.27 -15.60
CA ARG A 289 3.28 1.48 -14.35
C ARG A 289 4.30 2.61 -14.47
N ILE A 290 5.01 2.68 -15.60
CA ILE A 290 5.93 3.78 -15.91
C ILE A 290 5.17 5.11 -15.96
N GLY A 291 4.08 5.19 -16.74
CA GLY A 291 3.24 6.37 -16.84
C GLY A 291 2.68 6.82 -15.48
N ALA A 292 2.19 5.87 -14.67
CA ALA A 292 1.62 6.14 -13.35
C ALA A 292 2.67 6.66 -12.36
N SER A 293 3.92 6.18 -12.44
CA SER A 293 5.03 6.71 -11.64
C SER A 293 5.25 8.21 -11.94
N TYR A 294 5.28 8.58 -13.23
CA TYR A 294 5.40 9.97 -13.65
C TYR A 294 4.17 10.81 -13.28
N PHE A 295 2.96 10.26 -13.41
CA PHE A 295 1.74 10.93 -12.98
C PHE A 295 1.79 11.28 -11.49
N ASN A 296 2.10 10.30 -10.64
CA ASN A 296 2.21 10.51 -9.19
C ASN A 296 3.25 11.57 -8.83
N ARG A 297 4.38 11.61 -9.57
CA ARG A 297 5.39 12.65 -9.41
C ARG A 297 4.88 14.01 -9.90
N SER A 298 4.14 14.06 -11.00
CA SER A 298 3.61 15.29 -11.60
C SER A 298 2.64 16.04 -10.67
N LEU A 299 1.95 15.33 -9.77
CA LEU A 299 1.10 15.94 -8.74
C LEU A 299 1.88 16.85 -7.77
N LYS A 300 3.18 16.61 -7.61
CA LYS A 300 4.07 17.43 -6.76
C LYS A 300 5.00 18.34 -7.59
N ASP A 301 5.18 18.01 -8.86
CA ASP A 301 6.15 18.64 -9.76
C ASP A 301 5.52 18.83 -11.13
N SER A 302 4.88 19.98 -11.31
CA SER A 302 4.07 20.28 -12.51
C SER A 302 4.89 20.31 -13.80
N SER A 303 6.23 20.38 -13.74
CA SER A 303 7.11 20.28 -14.91
C SER A 303 6.95 18.93 -15.63
N LEU A 304 6.59 17.87 -14.88
CA LEU A 304 6.44 16.51 -15.39
C LEU A 304 5.04 16.21 -15.92
N THR A 305 4.08 17.14 -15.82
CA THR A 305 2.73 16.97 -16.35
C THR A 305 2.76 16.73 -17.87
N LYS A 306 3.59 17.49 -18.59
CA LYS A 306 3.75 17.32 -20.04
C LYS A 306 4.34 15.95 -20.39
N VAL A 307 5.41 15.53 -19.69
CA VAL A 307 6.04 14.22 -19.88
C VAL A 307 5.04 13.09 -19.63
N THR A 308 4.29 13.18 -18.52
CA THR A 308 3.24 12.21 -18.16
C THR A 308 2.18 12.12 -19.26
N LYS A 309 1.72 13.27 -19.76
CA LYS A 309 0.78 13.33 -20.86
C LYS A 309 1.33 12.64 -22.12
N ASP A 310 2.56 12.96 -22.50
CA ASP A 310 3.21 12.41 -23.69
C ASP A 310 3.40 10.88 -23.58
N PHE A 311 3.69 10.37 -22.36
CA PHE A 311 3.75 8.93 -22.08
C PHE A 311 2.41 8.28 -22.33
N PHE A 312 1.35 8.74 -21.68
CA PHE A 312 0.03 8.14 -21.86
C PHE A 312 -0.50 8.31 -23.28
N GLN A 313 -0.25 9.44 -23.96
CA GLN A 313 -0.60 9.60 -25.38
C GLN A 313 0.20 8.67 -26.30
N THR A 314 1.42 8.29 -25.94
CA THR A 314 2.19 7.28 -26.67
C THR A 314 1.56 5.91 -26.49
N ILE A 315 1.20 5.54 -25.27
CA ILE A 315 0.54 4.27 -24.96
C ILE A 315 -0.84 4.19 -25.65
N ASP A 316 -1.60 5.30 -25.63
CA ASP A 316 -2.97 5.42 -26.15
C ASP A 316 -3.11 5.15 -27.65
N LYS A 317 -2.01 5.24 -28.42
CA LYS A 317 -2.02 4.93 -29.85
C LYS A 317 -2.21 3.46 -30.15
N ASP A 318 -1.78 2.60 -29.22
CA ASP A 318 -1.73 1.15 -29.41
C ASP A 318 -2.78 0.40 -28.58
N THR A 319 -3.58 1.12 -27.77
CA THR A 319 -4.56 0.50 -26.88
C THR A 319 -5.81 1.36 -26.70
N VAL A 320 -6.91 0.69 -26.34
CA VAL A 320 -8.14 1.33 -25.85
C VAL A 320 -8.32 1.12 -24.36
N ASP A 321 -7.28 0.71 -23.63
CA ASP A 321 -7.38 0.38 -22.21
C ASP A 321 -7.87 1.57 -21.36
N TRP A 322 -8.86 1.30 -20.52
CA TRP A 322 -9.52 2.31 -19.70
C TRP A 322 -8.56 2.99 -18.72
N GLN A 323 -7.50 2.32 -18.25
CA GLN A 323 -6.53 2.91 -17.32
C GLN A 323 -5.78 4.05 -17.99
N VAL A 324 -5.43 3.91 -19.28
CA VAL A 324 -4.76 4.95 -20.05
C VAL A 324 -5.66 6.18 -20.18
N LYS A 325 -6.94 5.97 -20.51
CA LYS A 325 -7.95 7.04 -20.57
C LYS A 325 -8.17 7.70 -19.20
N MET A 326 -8.18 6.91 -18.13
CA MET A 326 -8.30 7.40 -16.75
C MET A 326 -7.16 8.37 -16.40
N PHE A 327 -5.91 8.00 -16.70
CA PHE A 327 -4.77 8.88 -16.47
C PHE A 327 -4.77 10.12 -17.38
N LEU A 328 -5.14 9.99 -18.66
CA LEU A 328 -5.27 11.13 -19.57
C LEU A 328 -6.36 12.12 -19.10
N GLY A 329 -7.49 11.61 -18.60
CA GLY A 329 -8.54 12.41 -17.98
C GLY A 329 -8.05 13.15 -16.74
N ALA A 330 -7.32 12.46 -15.86
CA ALA A 330 -6.75 13.08 -14.66
C ALA A 330 -5.68 14.14 -14.99
N VAL A 331 -4.83 13.90 -15.99
CA VAL A 331 -3.88 14.90 -16.49
C VAL A 331 -4.62 16.11 -17.07
N ALA A 332 -5.71 15.91 -17.80
CA ALA A 332 -6.52 16.99 -18.34
C ALA A 332 -7.16 17.86 -17.24
N ILE A 333 -7.63 17.26 -16.14
CA ILE A 333 -8.08 18.00 -14.94
C ILE A 333 -6.95 18.88 -14.39
N ASN A 334 -5.74 18.33 -14.23
CA ASN A 334 -4.60 19.09 -13.70
C ASN A 334 -4.21 20.29 -14.59
N GLU A 335 -4.43 20.17 -15.90
CA GLU A 335 -4.23 21.26 -16.86
C GLU A 335 -5.45 22.20 -16.98
N LYS A 336 -6.50 22.01 -16.18
CA LYS A 336 -7.79 22.75 -16.24
C LYS A 336 -8.48 22.66 -17.61
N ARG A 337 -8.36 21.50 -18.26
CA ARG A 337 -8.97 21.21 -19.57
C ARG A 337 -10.17 20.29 -19.41
N ASP A 338 -11.17 20.77 -18.67
CA ASP A 338 -12.38 20.02 -18.34
C ASP A 338 -13.08 19.40 -19.56
N PRO A 339 -13.23 20.06 -20.73
CA PRO A 339 -13.85 19.43 -21.89
C PRO A 339 -13.11 18.18 -22.36
N ALA A 340 -11.76 18.18 -22.31
CA ALA A 340 -10.98 17.00 -22.67
C ALA A 340 -11.07 15.91 -21.60
N ALA A 341 -11.08 16.29 -20.32
CA ALA A 341 -11.25 15.35 -19.22
C ALA A 341 -12.60 14.62 -19.29
N ILE A 342 -13.69 15.35 -19.57
CA ILE A 342 -15.03 14.79 -19.77
C ILE A 342 -15.02 13.71 -20.86
N GLU A 343 -14.41 13.97 -22.01
CA GLU A 343 -14.36 12.99 -23.11
C GLU A 343 -13.57 11.73 -22.72
N TYR A 344 -12.48 11.86 -21.97
CA TYR A 344 -11.75 10.69 -21.48
C TYR A 344 -12.57 9.89 -20.47
N PHE A 345 -13.21 10.53 -19.48
CA PHE A 345 -13.97 9.81 -18.47
C PHE A 345 -15.24 9.16 -19.03
N LYS A 346 -15.88 9.72 -20.05
CA LYS A 346 -16.96 9.03 -20.80
C LYS A 346 -16.49 7.69 -21.37
N VAL A 347 -15.31 7.68 -21.99
CA VAL A 347 -14.74 6.42 -22.51
C VAL A 347 -14.43 5.45 -21.38
N VAL A 348 -13.95 5.92 -20.23
CA VAL A 348 -13.70 5.05 -19.07
C VAL A 348 -15.00 4.47 -18.52
N THR A 349 -16.06 5.27 -18.40
CA THR A 349 -17.36 4.79 -17.91
C THR A 349 -17.97 3.75 -18.85
N ASP A 350 -17.73 3.84 -20.16
CA ASP A 350 -18.17 2.83 -21.13
C ASP A 350 -17.37 1.52 -21.04
N LEU A 351 -16.04 1.61 -20.92
CA LEU A 351 -15.15 0.46 -20.95
C LEU A 351 -14.99 -0.25 -19.59
N ALA A 352 -15.13 0.50 -18.50
CA ALA A 352 -14.95 0.05 -17.13
C ALA A 352 -16.12 0.52 -16.27
N ARG A 353 -17.34 0.10 -16.61
CA ARG A 353 -18.57 0.45 -15.87
C ARG A 353 -18.49 0.20 -14.36
N TRP A 354 -17.69 -0.78 -13.94
CA TRP A 354 -17.43 -1.13 -12.54
C TRP A 354 -16.53 -0.13 -11.78
N ASN A 355 -15.91 0.83 -12.48
CA ASN A 355 -15.03 1.84 -11.91
C ASN A 355 -15.82 3.08 -11.47
N VAL A 356 -16.20 3.12 -10.19
CA VAL A 356 -16.96 4.23 -9.60
C VAL A 356 -16.22 5.58 -9.67
N ASP A 357 -14.89 5.59 -9.56
CA ASP A 357 -14.09 6.82 -9.60
C ASP A 357 -14.24 7.55 -10.94
N ALA A 358 -14.41 6.82 -12.05
CA ALA A 358 -14.61 7.40 -13.37
C ALA A 358 -15.97 8.10 -13.47
N TRP A 359 -17.03 7.47 -12.95
CA TRP A 359 -18.36 8.07 -12.86
C TRP A 359 -18.34 9.32 -12.00
N ILE A 360 -17.80 9.23 -10.77
CA ILE A 360 -17.67 10.36 -9.85
C ILE A 360 -16.93 11.54 -10.52
N ARG A 361 -15.82 11.28 -11.20
CA ARG A 361 -15.05 12.33 -11.90
C ARG A 361 -15.86 12.95 -13.04
N LEU A 362 -16.59 12.15 -13.82
CA LEU A 362 -17.42 12.65 -14.91
C LEU A 362 -18.60 13.49 -14.38
N GLY A 363 -19.34 12.97 -13.40
CA GLY A 363 -20.46 13.68 -12.77
C GLY A 363 -20.02 14.95 -12.05
N GLY A 364 -18.91 14.87 -11.31
CA GLY A 364 -18.30 16.03 -10.64
C GLY A 364 -17.87 17.12 -11.63
N LEU A 365 -17.25 16.76 -12.76
CA LEU A 365 -16.91 17.72 -13.80
C LEU A 365 -18.14 18.42 -14.40
N TYR A 366 -19.23 17.68 -14.64
CA TYR A 366 -20.48 18.30 -15.09
C TYR A 366 -21.07 19.23 -14.03
N PHE A 367 -21.06 18.82 -12.77
CA PHE A 367 -21.53 19.63 -11.64
C PHE A 367 -20.72 20.93 -11.49
N ASP A 368 -19.39 20.84 -11.48
CA ASP A 368 -18.48 21.98 -11.34
C ASP A 368 -18.62 22.97 -12.52
N ASN A 369 -18.95 22.46 -13.70
CA ASN A 369 -19.24 23.26 -14.90
C ASN A 369 -20.69 23.75 -14.96
N LYS A 370 -21.47 23.63 -13.87
CA LYS A 370 -22.89 24.03 -13.75
C LYS A 370 -23.83 23.38 -14.77
N LYS A 371 -23.44 22.22 -15.29
CA LYS A 371 -24.21 21.39 -16.22
C LYS A 371 -24.98 20.34 -15.43
N TYR A 372 -25.93 20.81 -14.63
CA TYR A 372 -26.59 19.97 -13.62
C TYR A 372 -27.45 18.89 -14.28
N GLU A 373 -28.08 19.16 -15.42
CA GLU A 373 -28.85 18.17 -16.17
C GLU A 373 -27.98 17.02 -16.66
N GLU A 374 -26.80 17.31 -17.23
CA GLU A 374 -25.85 16.28 -17.63
C GLU A 374 -25.26 15.53 -16.42
N ALA A 375 -25.01 16.23 -15.31
CA ALA A 375 -24.56 15.61 -14.08
C ALA A 375 -25.61 14.59 -13.56
N VAL A 376 -26.88 14.98 -13.51
CA VAL A 376 -27.99 14.08 -13.13
C VAL A 376 -28.03 12.87 -14.06
N LYS A 377 -27.99 13.08 -15.38
CA LYS A 377 -28.04 11.97 -16.35
C LYS A 377 -26.92 10.94 -16.14
N VAL A 378 -25.68 11.41 -15.95
CA VAL A 378 -24.54 10.53 -15.71
C VAL A 378 -24.65 9.84 -14.35
N MET A 379 -25.09 10.56 -13.32
CA MET A 379 -25.24 10.00 -11.98
C MET A 379 -26.41 9.03 -11.84
N ASP A 380 -27.49 9.19 -12.61
CA ASP A 380 -28.60 8.23 -12.69
C ASP A 380 -28.11 6.87 -13.22
N GLU A 381 -27.21 6.86 -14.20
CA GLU A 381 -26.58 5.61 -14.66
C GLU A 381 -25.60 5.05 -13.62
N ALA A 382 -24.87 5.92 -12.92
CA ALA A 382 -23.92 5.50 -11.89
C ALA A 382 -24.62 4.91 -10.66
N ILE A 383 -25.75 5.46 -10.23
CA ILE A 383 -26.46 5.02 -9.01
C ILE A 383 -27.12 3.64 -9.19
N GLU A 384 -27.45 3.25 -10.42
CA GLU A 384 -27.89 1.87 -10.72
C GLU A 384 -26.78 0.84 -10.43
N LEU A 385 -25.52 1.22 -10.63
CA LEU A 385 -24.35 0.36 -10.42
C LEU A 385 -23.81 0.46 -8.98
N PHE A 386 -23.89 1.66 -8.38
CA PHE A 386 -23.30 1.98 -7.08
C PHE A 386 -24.30 2.66 -6.12
N PRO A 387 -25.42 1.99 -5.78
CA PRO A 387 -26.48 2.62 -4.98
C PRO A 387 -26.05 3.00 -3.56
N ASP A 388 -25.03 2.34 -3.02
CA ASP A 388 -24.47 2.58 -1.69
C ASP A 388 -23.14 3.36 -1.73
N ASP A 389 -22.76 3.94 -2.88
CA ASP A 389 -21.60 4.83 -2.94
C ASP A 389 -21.95 6.24 -2.45
N PHE A 390 -21.15 6.75 -1.53
CA PHE A 390 -21.37 8.03 -0.88
C PHE A 390 -21.33 9.19 -1.88
N THR A 391 -20.29 9.28 -2.70
CA THR A 391 -20.07 10.44 -3.57
C THR A 391 -21.05 10.46 -4.74
N THR A 392 -21.44 9.30 -5.26
CA THR A 392 -22.48 9.19 -6.29
C THR A 392 -23.83 9.72 -5.78
N ASN A 393 -24.25 9.30 -4.58
CA ASN A 393 -25.46 9.82 -3.94
C ASN A 393 -25.36 11.34 -3.68
N LEU A 394 -24.20 11.82 -3.22
CA LEU A 394 -23.99 13.24 -2.95
C LEU A 394 -24.09 14.09 -4.22
N ILE A 395 -23.37 13.73 -5.29
CA ILE A 395 -23.37 14.51 -6.55
C ILE A 395 -24.76 14.48 -7.19
N LEU A 396 -25.44 13.34 -7.23
CA LEU A 396 -26.81 13.25 -7.77
C LEU A 396 -27.77 14.14 -6.98
N GLY A 397 -27.75 14.01 -5.66
CA GLY A 397 -28.59 14.80 -4.75
C GLY A 397 -28.34 16.30 -4.86
N LEU A 398 -27.07 16.72 -4.90
CA LEU A 398 -26.69 18.12 -5.11
C LEU A 398 -27.15 18.63 -6.48
N SER A 399 -26.95 17.85 -7.55
CA SER A 399 -27.34 18.24 -8.90
C SER A 399 -28.85 18.43 -9.03
N LEU A 400 -29.65 17.51 -8.45
CA LEU A 400 -31.11 17.64 -8.39
C LEU A 400 -31.56 18.85 -7.56
N ALA A 401 -30.90 19.11 -6.43
CA ALA A 401 -31.19 20.27 -5.60
C ALA A 401 -30.88 21.61 -6.31
N GLN A 402 -29.82 21.67 -7.13
CA GLN A 402 -29.51 22.85 -7.97
C GLN A 402 -30.51 23.06 -9.11
N LEU A 403 -31.26 22.04 -9.49
CA LEU A 403 -32.35 22.11 -10.48
C LEU A 403 -33.73 22.38 -9.84
N ASP A 404 -33.75 22.77 -8.56
CA ASP A 404 -34.97 22.95 -7.74
C ASP A 404 -35.85 21.70 -7.62
N LYS A 405 -35.31 20.51 -7.96
CA LYS A 405 -35.99 19.21 -7.84
C LYS A 405 -35.80 18.61 -6.44
N HIS A 406 -36.15 19.38 -5.42
CA HIS A 406 -35.87 19.02 -4.01
C HIS A 406 -36.52 17.71 -3.57
N SER A 407 -37.71 17.38 -4.09
CA SER A 407 -38.40 16.11 -3.79
C SER A 407 -37.59 14.90 -4.27
N ASP A 408 -37.01 14.99 -5.47
CA ASP A 408 -36.19 13.93 -6.06
C ASP A 408 -34.79 13.88 -5.43
N ALA A 409 -34.24 15.03 -5.03
CA ALA A 409 -32.93 15.13 -4.37
C ALA A 409 -32.92 14.48 -2.97
N LYS A 410 -34.03 14.62 -2.23
CA LYS A 410 -34.17 14.18 -0.82
C LYS A 410 -33.67 12.75 -0.56
N PRO A 411 -34.13 11.69 -1.26
CA PRO A 411 -33.68 10.33 -0.98
C PRO A 411 -32.16 10.12 -1.14
N TYR A 412 -31.55 10.74 -2.15
CA TYR A 412 -30.11 10.59 -2.42
C TYR A 412 -29.27 11.34 -1.40
N LEU A 413 -29.65 12.58 -1.04
CA LEU A 413 -28.97 13.34 0.01
C LEU A 413 -29.12 12.68 1.38
N LYS A 414 -30.29 12.12 1.68
CA LYS A 414 -30.51 11.30 2.89
C LYS A 414 -29.55 10.11 2.92
N LYS A 415 -29.45 9.38 1.81
CA LYS A 415 -28.54 8.23 1.68
C LYS A 415 -27.07 8.65 1.84
N SER A 416 -26.67 9.80 1.28
CA SER A 416 -25.33 10.38 1.48
C SER A 416 -25.03 10.64 2.96
N VAL A 417 -25.98 11.23 3.70
CA VAL A 417 -25.86 11.43 5.16
C VAL A 417 -25.80 10.11 5.92
N GLU A 418 -26.57 9.09 5.52
CA GLU A 418 -26.51 7.76 6.16
C GLU A 418 -25.15 7.07 5.95
N LEU A 419 -24.57 7.21 4.75
CA LEU A 419 -23.27 6.62 4.39
C LEU A 419 -22.09 7.36 5.04
N ASN A 420 -22.18 8.69 5.16
CA ASN A 420 -21.18 9.49 5.85
C ASN A 420 -21.84 10.56 6.75
N PRO A 421 -22.21 10.20 8.00
CA PRO A 421 -22.97 11.08 8.91
C PRO A 421 -22.26 12.34 9.36
N ASN A 422 -20.95 12.47 9.10
CA ASN A 422 -20.13 13.60 9.50
C ASN A 422 -19.69 14.47 8.32
N ASP A 423 -20.15 14.17 7.10
CA ASP A 423 -19.86 15.01 5.94
C ASP A 423 -20.68 16.30 5.96
N LEU A 424 -20.00 17.44 6.06
CA LEU A 424 -20.65 18.75 6.16
C LEU A 424 -21.47 19.10 4.91
N ASN A 425 -21.00 18.71 3.73
CA ASN A 425 -21.69 18.99 2.47
C ASN A 425 -23.01 18.20 2.40
N SER A 426 -23.00 16.94 2.79
CA SER A 426 -24.20 16.10 2.83
C SER A 426 -25.22 16.60 3.84
N LEU A 427 -24.78 16.91 5.06
CA LEU A 427 -25.65 17.43 6.12
C LEU A 427 -26.28 18.77 5.73
N SER A 428 -25.48 19.70 5.21
CA SER A 428 -25.98 21.02 4.79
C SER A 428 -26.90 20.95 3.58
N ALA A 429 -26.53 20.19 2.55
CA ALA A 429 -27.37 20.02 1.36
C ALA A 429 -28.69 19.30 1.67
N TYR A 430 -28.65 18.28 2.53
CA TYR A 430 -29.87 17.59 2.96
C TYR A 430 -30.76 18.50 3.79
N ALA A 431 -30.20 19.25 4.74
CA ALA A 431 -30.95 20.23 5.52
C ALA A 431 -31.56 21.32 4.65
N TYR A 432 -30.81 21.88 3.71
CA TYR A 432 -31.33 22.85 2.75
C TYR A 432 -32.49 22.26 1.94
N THR A 433 -32.34 21.03 1.42
CA THR A 433 -33.40 20.33 0.68
C THR A 433 -34.65 20.10 1.53
N LEU A 434 -34.49 19.71 2.80
CA LEU A 434 -35.61 19.58 3.75
C LEU A 434 -36.31 20.92 3.99
N SER A 435 -35.55 22.01 4.10
CA SER A 435 -36.12 23.37 4.24
C SER A 435 -36.97 23.77 3.04
N GLN A 436 -36.48 23.52 1.82
CA GLN A 436 -37.25 23.79 0.60
C GLN A 436 -38.54 22.96 0.51
N LEU A 437 -38.56 21.78 1.13
CA LEU A 437 -39.75 20.93 1.27
C LEU A 437 -40.61 21.27 2.49
N LYS A 438 -40.31 22.37 3.20
CA LYS A 438 -41.00 22.84 4.42
C LYS A 438 -40.88 21.88 5.61
N GLU A 439 -39.89 21.00 5.61
CA GLU A 439 -39.54 20.10 6.72
C GLU A 439 -38.50 20.75 7.65
N ASN A 440 -38.78 21.98 8.07
CA ASN A 440 -37.81 22.89 8.70
C ASN A 440 -37.26 22.36 10.04
N ASP A 441 -38.08 21.67 10.85
CA ASP A 441 -37.62 21.10 12.12
C ASP A 441 -36.53 20.04 11.92
N LEU A 442 -36.65 19.20 10.88
CA LEU A 442 -35.63 18.22 10.53
C LEU A 442 -34.39 18.91 9.98
N ALA A 443 -34.56 19.91 9.13
CA ALA A 443 -33.45 20.69 8.58
C ALA A 443 -32.59 21.33 9.69
N VAL A 444 -33.23 21.94 10.70
CA VAL A 444 -32.55 22.50 11.88
C VAL A 444 -31.74 21.44 12.62
N ASN A 445 -32.26 20.23 12.80
CA ASN A 445 -31.54 19.16 13.49
C ASN A 445 -30.25 18.77 12.74
N TYR A 446 -30.31 18.61 11.42
CA TYR A 446 -29.13 18.27 10.62
C TYR A 446 -28.11 19.41 10.53
N LEU A 447 -28.54 20.68 10.48
CA LEU A 447 -27.61 21.82 10.57
C LEU A 447 -26.97 21.93 11.94
N ARG A 448 -27.72 21.70 13.03
CA ARG A 448 -27.15 21.64 14.38
C ARG A 448 -26.12 20.52 14.49
N GLN A 449 -26.39 19.35 13.91
CA GLN A 449 -25.41 18.27 13.81
C GLN A 449 -24.16 18.73 13.05
N ALA A 450 -24.29 19.37 11.89
CA ALA A 450 -23.15 19.91 11.14
C ALA A 450 -22.33 20.92 11.96
N LEU A 451 -23.00 21.78 12.74
CA LEU A 451 -22.36 22.74 13.64
C LEU A 451 -21.66 22.07 14.84
N THR A 452 -22.04 20.86 15.24
CA THR A 452 -21.23 20.11 16.24
C THR A 452 -19.90 19.61 15.70
N ILE A 453 -19.79 19.44 14.37
CA ILE A 453 -18.58 18.96 13.69
C ILE A 453 -17.66 20.14 13.40
N LYS A 454 -18.21 21.19 12.79
CA LYS A 454 -17.51 22.44 12.53
C LYS A 454 -18.24 23.58 13.23
N LEU A 455 -17.79 23.83 14.46
CA LEU A 455 -18.21 24.99 15.23
C LEU A 455 -17.91 26.25 14.43
N ASP A 456 -18.79 27.24 14.58
CA ASP A 456 -18.59 28.60 14.07
C ASP A 456 -18.41 28.67 12.53
N ASP A 457 -18.94 27.69 11.78
CA ASP A 457 -19.04 27.80 10.34
C ASP A 457 -20.11 28.83 9.95
N VAL A 458 -19.65 29.97 9.41
CA VAL A 458 -20.49 31.11 9.04
C VAL A 458 -21.57 30.74 8.02
N ASN A 459 -21.28 29.85 7.07
CA ASN A 459 -22.26 29.45 6.06
C ASN A 459 -23.36 28.56 6.65
N LEU A 460 -22.99 27.64 7.55
CA LEU A 460 -23.97 26.81 8.26
C LEU A 460 -24.84 27.64 9.20
N LEU A 461 -24.26 28.59 9.94
CA LEU A 461 -25.00 29.52 10.78
C LEU A 461 -25.94 30.40 9.95
N GLY A 462 -25.47 30.92 8.82
CA GLY A 462 -26.28 31.72 7.89
C GLY A 462 -27.46 30.93 7.32
N THR A 463 -27.24 29.66 6.95
CA THR A 463 -28.30 28.77 6.48
C THR A 463 -29.29 28.46 7.60
N LEU A 464 -28.81 28.25 8.82
CA LEU A 464 -29.68 28.03 9.99
C LEU A 464 -30.53 29.26 10.29
N GLY A 465 -29.96 30.46 10.16
CA GLY A 465 -30.68 31.73 10.28
C GLY A 465 -31.80 31.86 9.26
N LEU A 466 -31.53 31.55 7.99
CA LEU A 466 -32.54 31.55 6.93
C LEU A 466 -33.72 30.61 7.26
N ILE A 467 -33.44 29.45 7.84
CA ILE A 467 -34.49 28.49 8.20
C ILE A 467 -35.28 28.97 9.41
N TYR A 468 -34.63 29.51 10.44
CA TYR A 468 -35.35 30.09 11.58
C TYR A 468 -36.21 31.29 11.17
N ASP A 469 -35.74 32.11 10.23
CA ASP A 469 -36.51 33.19 9.63
C ASP A 469 -37.78 32.66 8.96
N ALA A 470 -37.65 31.66 8.09
CA ALA A 470 -38.79 31.00 7.45
C ALA A 470 -39.75 30.29 8.42
N MET A 471 -39.29 29.97 9.64
CA MET A 471 -40.10 29.38 10.72
C MET A 471 -40.70 30.44 11.66
N GLU A 472 -40.45 31.72 11.43
CA GLU A 472 -40.82 32.83 12.32
C GLU A 472 -40.21 32.73 13.73
N LYS A 473 -39.09 32.02 13.88
CA LYS A 473 -38.33 31.88 15.13
C LYS A 473 -37.30 33.01 15.23
N TRP A 474 -37.80 34.24 15.40
CA TRP A 474 -37.02 35.47 15.28
C TRP A 474 -35.86 35.57 16.29
N ILE A 475 -36.05 35.10 17.52
CA ILE A 475 -35.01 35.15 18.56
C ILE A 475 -33.83 34.25 18.17
N GLU A 476 -34.12 33.02 17.73
CA GLU A 476 -33.11 32.08 17.28
C GLU A 476 -32.45 32.54 15.97
N CYS A 477 -33.23 33.13 15.05
CA CYS A 477 -32.75 33.75 13.82
C CYS A 477 -31.71 34.85 14.10
N ASP A 478 -32.09 35.84 14.93
CA ASP A 478 -31.20 36.95 15.33
C ASP A 478 -29.94 36.41 16.00
N SER A 479 -30.08 35.45 16.92
CA SER A 479 -28.95 34.87 17.64
C SER A 479 -27.93 34.19 16.72
N VAL A 480 -28.37 33.42 15.72
CA VAL A 480 -27.43 32.71 14.83
C VAL A 480 -26.79 33.64 13.81
N TYR A 481 -27.52 34.64 13.31
CA TYR A 481 -26.95 35.63 12.41
C TYR A 481 -25.97 36.57 13.13
N GLU A 482 -26.29 37.03 14.33
CA GLU A 482 -25.37 37.82 15.14
C GLU A 482 -24.11 37.02 15.47
N HIS A 483 -24.24 35.73 15.78
CA HIS A 483 -23.08 34.87 15.99
C HIS A 483 -22.23 34.75 14.71
N ALA A 484 -22.86 34.49 13.55
CA ALA A 484 -22.16 34.43 12.27
C ALA A 484 -21.39 35.72 11.96
N LEU A 485 -21.98 36.89 12.24
CA LEU A 485 -21.36 38.20 12.01
C LEU A 485 -20.33 38.60 13.07
N GLN A 486 -20.34 38.00 14.25
CA GLN A 486 -19.24 38.12 15.21
C GLN A 486 -17.99 37.42 14.72
N ILE A 487 -18.15 36.30 13.98
CA ILE A 487 -17.05 35.53 13.39
C ILE A 487 -16.53 36.21 12.12
N ASP A 488 -17.44 36.57 11.21
CA ASP A 488 -17.13 37.26 9.97
C ASP A 488 -18.12 38.41 9.73
N SER A 489 -17.74 39.61 10.19
CA SER A 489 -18.59 40.80 10.07
C SER A 489 -18.76 41.28 8.62
N GLN A 490 -17.89 40.86 7.70
CA GLN A 490 -17.89 41.29 6.30
C GLN A 490 -18.54 40.25 5.38
N ASN A 491 -19.11 39.17 5.92
CA ASN A 491 -19.76 38.14 5.12
C ASN A 491 -20.98 38.74 4.38
N ALA A 492 -20.85 38.90 3.06
CA ALA A 492 -21.86 39.57 2.25
C ALA A 492 -23.22 38.85 2.27
N LEU A 493 -23.20 37.51 2.18
CA LEU A 493 -24.42 36.70 2.12
C LEU A 493 -25.18 36.75 3.45
N VAL A 494 -24.49 36.61 4.58
CA VAL A 494 -25.11 36.69 5.91
C VAL A 494 -25.64 38.10 6.19
N ASN A 495 -24.86 39.14 5.88
CA ASN A 495 -25.31 40.53 6.02
C ASN A 495 -26.56 40.79 5.18
N ASN A 496 -26.59 40.33 3.93
CA ASN A 496 -27.76 40.45 3.07
C ASN A 496 -28.99 39.76 3.67
N ASN A 497 -28.85 38.48 4.01
CA ASN A 497 -29.99 37.67 4.46
C ASN A 497 -30.57 38.19 5.78
N TYR A 498 -29.71 38.60 6.71
CA TYR A 498 -30.18 39.16 7.97
C TYR A 498 -30.76 40.57 7.81
N ALA A 499 -30.19 41.40 6.93
CA ALA A 499 -30.79 42.70 6.57
C ALA A 499 -32.20 42.54 6.00
N TYR A 500 -32.38 41.56 5.10
CA TYR A 500 -33.68 41.24 4.53
C TYR A 500 -34.69 40.84 5.62
N SER A 501 -34.34 39.87 6.48
CA SER A 501 -35.16 39.44 7.63
C SER A 501 -35.59 40.61 8.54
N LEU A 502 -34.65 41.47 8.92
CA LEU A 502 -34.93 42.65 9.76
C LEU A 502 -35.85 43.64 9.06
N SER A 503 -35.63 43.87 7.76
CA SER A 503 -36.44 44.79 6.97
C SER A 503 -37.88 44.29 6.79
N GLU A 504 -38.07 42.98 6.62
CA GLU A 504 -39.40 42.39 6.50
C GLU A 504 -40.21 42.55 7.78
N ARG A 505 -39.57 42.36 8.94
CA ARG A 505 -40.16 42.61 10.26
C ARG A 505 -40.35 44.09 10.61
N GLY A 506 -39.72 45.00 9.86
CA GLY A 506 -39.71 46.43 10.19
C GLY A 506 -38.84 46.78 11.41
N GLU A 507 -37.90 45.91 11.77
CA GLU A 507 -37.06 46.02 12.95
C GLU A 507 -35.65 46.50 12.60
N ARG A 508 -35.01 47.26 13.50
CA ARG A 508 -33.59 47.68 13.39
C ARG A 508 -33.20 48.21 11.99
N LEU A 509 -34.11 48.90 11.30
CA LEU A 509 -33.96 49.25 9.87
C LEU A 509 -32.68 50.01 9.51
N LYS A 510 -32.17 50.85 10.43
CA LYS A 510 -30.88 51.55 10.23
C LYS A 510 -29.69 50.60 10.22
N GLU A 511 -29.77 49.53 11.01
CA GLU A 511 -28.76 48.48 11.04
C GLU A 511 -28.87 47.59 9.80
N ALA A 512 -30.10 47.18 9.43
CA ALA A 512 -30.37 46.46 8.19
C ALA A 512 -29.79 47.20 6.97
N LEU A 513 -29.91 48.54 6.92
CA LEU A 513 -29.32 49.35 5.85
C LEU A 513 -27.79 49.22 5.82
N ARG A 514 -27.10 49.36 6.96
CA ARG A 514 -25.63 49.20 7.02
C ARG A 514 -25.19 47.82 6.58
N MET A 515 -25.95 46.78 6.92
CA MET A 515 -25.66 45.40 6.52
C MET A 515 -25.87 45.20 5.02
N ALA A 516 -26.97 45.71 4.47
CA ALA A 516 -27.21 45.69 3.03
C ALA A 516 -26.14 46.46 2.25
N GLU A 517 -25.64 47.59 2.78
CA GLU A 517 -24.49 48.34 2.22
C GLU A 517 -23.21 47.51 2.19
N ILE A 518 -22.93 46.68 3.22
CA ILE A 518 -21.79 45.76 3.23
C ILE A 518 -21.93 44.71 2.11
N ALA A 519 -23.12 44.14 1.93
CA ALA A 519 -23.37 43.16 0.88
C ALA A 519 -23.19 43.76 -0.52
N ILE A 520 -23.76 44.94 -0.76
CA ILE A 520 -23.61 45.68 -2.03
C ILE A 520 -22.17 46.08 -2.30
N ALA A 521 -21.42 46.50 -1.28
CA ALA A 521 -20.01 46.85 -1.46
C ALA A 521 -19.16 45.63 -1.88
N ALA A 522 -19.55 44.43 -1.45
CA ALA A 522 -18.87 43.20 -1.83
C ALA A 522 -19.20 42.75 -3.26
N ASP A 523 -20.46 42.89 -3.69
CA ASP A 523 -20.90 42.56 -5.05
C ASP A 523 -22.01 43.54 -5.51
N PRO A 524 -21.63 44.65 -6.17
CA PRO A 524 -22.56 45.74 -6.54
C PRO A 524 -23.60 45.38 -7.60
N ASP A 525 -23.38 44.27 -8.31
CA ASP A 525 -24.24 43.79 -9.39
C ASP A 525 -25.00 42.52 -8.98
N ASN A 526 -24.88 42.10 -7.72
CA ASN A 526 -25.68 41.01 -7.18
C ASN A 526 -27.15 41.42 -7.07
N THR A 527 -27.97 40.80 -7.90
CA THR A 527 -29.40 41.08 -7.99
C THR A 527 -30.16 40.89 -6.67
N SER A 528 -29.80 39.89 -5.85
CA SER A 528 -30.44 39.66 -4.54
C SER A 528 -30.03 40.72 -3.51
N TYR A 529 -28.80 41.23 -3.60
CA TYR A 529 -28.33 42.30 -2.72
C TYR A 529 -28.98 43.63 -3.10
N LEU A 530 -29.13 43.89 -4.40
CA LEU A 530 -29.84 45.07 -4.93
C LEU A 530 -31.32 45.08 -4.52
N ASP A 531 -31.99 43.93 -4.59
CA ASP A 531 -33.37 43.81 -4.11
C ASP A 531 -33.48 44.07 -2.60
N THR A 532 -32.60 43.45 -1.80
CA THR A 532 -32.60 43.62 -0.35
C THR A 532 -32.36 45.06 0.07
N ILE A 533 -31.34 45.74 -0.47
CA ILE A 533 -31.07 47.14 -0.12
C ILE A 533 -32.23 48.04 -0.58
N GLY A 534 -32.80 47.79 -1.77
CA GLY A 534 -33.96 48.50 -2.27
C GLY A 534 -35.16 48.38 -1.32
N TRP A 535 -35.42 47.17 -0.84
CA TRP A 535 -36.48 46.89 0.12
C TRP A 535 -36.26 47.55 1.48
N VAL A 536 -35.02 47.55 1.98
CA VAL A 536 -34.66 48.26 3.21
C VAL A 536 -34.91 49.78 3.06
N HIS A 537 -34.53 50.37 1.92
CA HIS A 537 -34.83 51.78 1.63
C HIS A 537 -36.34 52.05 1.58
N PHE A 538 -37.13 51.14 1.01
CA PHE A 538 -38.59 51.23 1.00
C PHE A 538 -39.17 51.25 2.41
N LYS A 539 -38.76 50.32 3.29
CA LYS A 539 -39.22 50.25 4.69
C LYS A 539 -38.80 51.48 5.50
N LEU A 540 -37.69 52.14 5.13
CA LEU A 540 -37.23 53.41 5.71
C LEU A 540 -37.98 54.65 5.17
N GLY A 541 -38.82 54.51 4.15
CA GLY A 541 -39.52 55.61 3.49
C GLY A 541 -38.71 56.34 2.41
N ASN A 542 -37.52 55.83 2.06
CA ASN A 542 -36.61 56.38 1.06
C ASN A 542 -36.98 55.86 -0.35
N TYR A 543 -38.21 56.13 -0.79
CA TYR A 543 -38.80 55.48 -1.96
C TYR A 543 -38.05 55.72 -3.29
N ARG A 544 -37.36 56.87 -3.43
CA ARG A 544 -36.58 57.16 -4.64
C ARG A 544 -35.33 56.29 -4.74
N ASP A 545 -34.63 56.08 -3.62
CA ASP A 545 -33.45 55.21 -3.60
C ASP A 545 -33.87 53.75 -3.79
N ALA A 546 -34.96 53.34 -3.12
CA ALA A 546 -35.57 52.02 -3.29
C ALA A 546 -35.85 51.70 -4.77
N LYS A 547 -36.46 52.67 -5.49
CA LYS A 547 -36.73 52.56 -6.92
C LYS A 547 -35.45 52.30 -7.72
N ASN A 548 -34.42 53.13 -7.53
CA ASN A 548 -33.17 53.03 -8.29
C ASN A 548 -32.50 51.66 -8.11
N TYR A 549 -32.46 51.13 -6.88
CA TYR A 549 -31.86 49.82 -6.61
C TYR A 549 -32.66 48.67 -7.22
N LEU A 550 -34.00 48.69 -7.12
CA LEU A 550 -34.86 47.65 -7.68
C LEU A 550 -34.88 47.66 -9.21
N GLU A 551 -34.88 48.85 -9.84
CA GLU A 551 -34.74 48.97 -11.30
C GLU A 551 -33.40 48.39 -11.77
N LYS A 552 -32.30 48.69 -11.07
CA LYS A 552 -30.99 48.09 -11.35
C LYS A 552 -31.00 46.57 -11.17
N ALA A 553 -31.68 46.05 -10.13
CA ALA A 553 -31.80 44.62 -9.89
C ALA A 553 -32.50 43.90 -11.06
N ILE A 554 -33.57 44.48 -11.59
CA ILE A 554 -34.33 43.96 -12.73
C ILE A 554 -33.55 44.09 -14.04
N GLU A 555 -32.82 45.19 -14.24
CA GLU A 555 -31.99 45.40 -15.43
C GLU A 555 -30.90 44.31 -15.57
N ILE A 556 -30.26 43.94 -14.45
CA ILE A 556 -29.19 42.93 -14.43
C ILE A 556 -29.77 41.50 -14.41
N GLY A 557 -30.75 41.27 -13.53
CA GLY A 557 -31.24 39.94 -13.19
C GLY A 557 -32.45 39.46 -13.96
N GLY A 558 -33.03 40.32 -14.81
CA GLY A 558 -34.31 40.07 -15.45
C GLY A 558 -35.51 40.24 -14.51
N GLU A 559 -36.70 40.17 -15.08
CA GLU A 559 -37.97 40.29 -14.36
C GLU A 559 -38.23 39.04 -13.49
N ARG A 560 -38.32 39.23 -12.17
CA ARG A 560 -38.73 38.21 -11.18
C ARG A 560 -39.94 38.69 -10.41
N ALA A 561 -40.86 37.78 -10.08
CA ALA A 561 -42.12 38.11 -9.41
C ALA A 561 -41.94 38.97 -8.15
N VAL A 562 -41.03 38.57 -7.24
CA VAL A 562 -40.76 39.29 -5.99
C VAL A 562 -40.20 40.70 -6.22
N MET A 563 -39.23 40.84 -7.14
CA MET A 563 -38.63 42.16 -7.45
C MET A 563 -39.64 43.12 -8.08
N LEU A 564 -40.50 42.60 -8.97
CA LEU A 564 -41.59 43.37 -9.58
C LEU A 564 -42.64 43.78 -8.53
N ASP A 565 -42.95 42.90 -7.56
CA ASP A 565 -43.83 43.22 -6.45
C ASP A 565 -43.27 44.37 -5.59
N HIS A 566 -42.00 44.25 -5.16
CA HIS A 566 -41.32 45.31 -4.41
C HIS A 566 -41.29 46.64 -5.18
N LEU A 567 -40.99 46.61 -6.49
CA LEU A 567 -40.98 47.83 -7.31
C LEU A 567 -42.39 48.41 -7.46
N GLY A 568 -43.42 47.57 -7.58
CA GLY A 568 -44.82 48.00 -7.59
C GLY A 568 -45.20 48.74 -6.31
N ASP A 569 -44.81 48.20 -5.15
CA ASP A 569 -45.05 48.82 -3.84
C ASP A 569 -44.35 50.18 -3.72
N VAL A 570 -43.11 50.28 -4.22
CA VAL A 570 -42.35 51.53 -4.29
C VAL A 570 -43.04 52.56 -5.18
N MET A 571 -43.48 52.17 -6.38
CA MET A 571 -44.18 53.06 -7.31
C MET A 571 -45.51 53.55 -6.73
N PHE A 572 -46.24 52.69 -6.01
CA PHE A 572 -47.44 53.08 -5.29
C PHE A 572 -47.16 54.16 -4.23
N LYS A 573 -46.11 53.98 -3.41
CA LYS A 573 -45.71 54.99 -2.40
C LYS A 573 -45.19 56.29 -3.02
N LEU A 574 -44.66 56.25 -4.25
CA LEU A 574 -44.28 57.44 -5.01
C LEU A 574 -45.48 58.16 -5.66
N GLY A 575 -46.68 57.58 -5.59
CA GLY A 575 -47.92 58.13 -6.14
C GLY A 575 -48.25 57.68 -7.56
N ASP A 576 -47.41 56.84 -8.18
CA ASP A 576 -47.65 56.28 -9.51
C ASP A 576 -48.45 54.97 -9.44
N THR A 577 -49.74 55.14 -9.12
CA THR A 577 -50.68 54.03 -8.93
C THR A 577 -50.95 53.22 -10.20
N GLN A 578 -50.73 53.80 -11.39
CA GLN A 578 -50.94 53.09 -12.66
C GLN A 578 -49.76 52.14 -12.93
N GLU A 579 -48.54 52.65 -12.78
CA GLU A 579 -47.34 51.81 -12.95
C GLU A 579 -47.28 50.71 -11.89
N ALA A 580 -47.64 51.02 -10.64
CA ALA A 580 -47.72 50.02 -9.57
C ALA A 580 -48.63 48.83 -9.95
N LYS A 581 -49.82 49.10 -10.47
CA LYS A 581 -50.75 48.04 -10.92
C LYS A 581 -50.19 47.23 -12.09
N LEU A 582 -49.50 47.86 -13.03
CA LEU A 582 -48.85 47.18 -14.15
C LEU A 582 -47.77 46.22 -13.65
N LEU A 583 -46.92 46.68 -12.72
CA LEU A 583 -45.85 45.89 -12.12
C LEU A 583 -46.39 44.71 -11.31
N TRP A 584 -47.40 44.92 -10.47
CA TRP A 584 -48.05 43.83 -9.76
C TRP A 584 -48.70 42.82 -10.70
N GLN A 585 -49.30 43.26 -11.81
CA GLN A 585 -49.85 42.34 -12.81
C GLN A 585 -48.76 41.49 -13.45
N LYS A 586 -47.64 42.10 -13.87
CA LYS A 586 -46.49 41.35 -14.37
C LYS A 586 -45.94 40.37 -13.34
N ALA A 587 -45.85 40.78 -12.07
CA ALA A 587 -45.42 39.91 -10.98
C ALA A 587 -46.36 38.70 -10.82
N PHE A 588 -47.67 38.94 -10.89
CA PHE A 588 -48.69 37.89 -10.80
C PHE A 588 -48.69 36.95 -12.02
N ASP A 589 -48.36 37.45 -13.21
CA ASP A 589 -48.24 36.59 -14.39
C ASP A 589 -47.05 35.62 -14.27
N LEU A 590 -46.00 35.99 -13.53
CA LEU A 590 -44.86 35.14 -13.19
C LEU A 590 -45.14 34.20 -12.00
N ASP A 591 -45.97 34.62 -11.03
CA ASP A 591 -46.45 33.79 -9.92
C ASP A 591 -47.97 33.96 -9.72
N ASN A 592 -48.73 33.18 -10.49
CA ASN A 592 -50.19 33.26 -10.50
C ASN A 592 -50.86 32.64 -9.26
N THR A 593 -50.06 32.11 -8.33
CA THR A 593 -50.56 31.52 -7.07
C THR A 593 -50.56 32.53 -5.93
N ASN A 594 -49.92 33.68 -6.11
CA ASN A 594 -49.76 34.67 -5.07
C ASN A 594 -51.04 35.49 -4.84
N VAL A 595 -51.74 35.18 -3.74
CA VAL A 595 -53.00 35.83 -3.35
C VAL A 595 -52.82 37.28 -2.90
N THR A 596 -51.63 37.68 -2.41
CA THR A 596 -51.40 39.06 -1.95
C THR A 596 -51.29 39.99 -3.16
N LEU A 597 -50.54 39.59 -4.20
CA LEU A 597 -50.45 40.29 -5.47
C LEU A 597 -51.83 40.50 -6.09
N LYS A 598 -52.66 39.45 -6.13
CA LYS A 598 -54.05 39.57 -6.62
C LYS A 598 -54.86 40.61 -5.84
N SER A 599 -54.75 40.61 -4.51
CA SER A 599 -55.42 41.61 -3.67
C SER A 599 -54.91 43.03 -3.95
N LYS A 600 -53.61 43.23 -4.14
CA LYS A 600 -53.02 44.54 -4.46
C LYS A 600 -53.55 45.08 -5.80
N ILE A 601 -53.64 44.22 -6.81
CA ILE A 601 -54.19 44.56 -8.14
C ILE A 601 -55.67 44.96 -8.03
N ASP A 602 -56.48 44.12 -7.37
CA ASP A 602 -57.93 44.30 -7.26
C ASP A 602 -58.30 45.56 -6.49
N LYS A 603 -57.64 45.81 -5.34
CA LYS A 603 -57.91 46.97 -4.49
C LYS A 603 -57.19 48.23 -4.96
N GLY A 604 -56.03 48.08 -5.61
CA GLY A 604 -55.17 49.18 -6.00
C GLY A 604 -54.47 49.86 -4.82
N GLU A 605 -54.16 49.11 -3.78
CA GLU A 605 -53.49 49.56 -2.55
C GLU A 605 -52.62 48.43 -1.96
N ILE A 606 -51.63 48.81 -1.14
CA ILE A 606 -50.70 47.90 -0.45
C ILE A 606 -51.09 47.66 1.01
#